data_AF-A0A3C1S3Y2-F1
#
_entry.id   AF-A0A3C1S3Y2-F1
#
_cell.length_a   1.000
_cell.length_b   1.000
_cell.length_c   1.000
_cell.angle_alpha   90.00
_cell.angle_beta   90.00
_cell.angle_gamma   90.00
#
_symmetry.space_group_name_H-M   'P 1'
#
loop_
_entity.id
_entity.type
_entity.pdbx_description
1 polymer ?
#
loop_
_entity_poly.entity_id
_entity_poly.type
_entity_poly.pdbx_seq_one_letter_code
_entity_poly.pdbx_strand_id
1 'polypeptide(L)'
;QKTDLEGNKYEENISFLNNLIRHVSFGAELFKNKAINLRMGYNFRRGKELQLQNVRSFGGLSFGIGIKNKYFKFNYAYSKFHSATNTNTFGIQIDLDKD
;
A
#
# COMPACT_ATOMS: atom_id res chain seq x y z
N GLN A 1 16.40 -18.88 -4.19
CA GLN A 1 17.73 -19.18 -3.61
C GLN A 1 18.45 -17.84 -3.45
N LYS A 2 18.77 -17.46 -2.22
CA LYS A 2 19.67 -16.32 -1.94
C LYS A 2 20.98 -16.89 -1.42
N THR A 3 22.08 -16.42 -1.98
CA THR A 3 23.44 -16.83 -1.61
C THR A 3 24.01 -15.77 -0.69
N ASP A 4 24.55 -16.17 0.44
CA ASP A 4 25.33 -15.29 1.30
C ASP A 4 26.68 -14.93 0.64
N LEU A 5 27.33 -13.88 1.10
CA LEU A 5 28.66 -13.44 0.65
C LEU A 5 29.74 -14.53 0.85
N GLU A 6 29.44 -15.53 1.68
CA GLU A 6 30.30 -16.68 1.99
C GLU A 6 29.95 -17.95 1.18
N GLY A 7 29.04 -17.87 0.20
CA GLY A 7 28.73 -19.01 -0.69
C GLY A 7 27.79 -20.07 -0.11
N ASN A 8 27.32 -19.88 1.13
CA ASN A 8 26.33 -20.75 1.77
C ASN A 8 24.95 -20.56 1.13
N LYS A 9 24.37 -21.65 0.61
CA LYS A 9 23.04 -21.69 0.00
C LYS A 9 22.01 -22.02 1.08
N TYR A 10 21.29 -21.02 1.57
CA TYR A 10 20.10 -21.27 2.38
C TYR A 10 18.93 -21.57 1.44
N GLU A 11 18.32 -22.75 1.60
CA GLU A 11 16.99 -23.00 1.03
C GLU A 11 16.02 -22.05 1.72
N GLU A 12 15.64 -20.98 1.02
CA GLU A 12 14.47 -20.22 1.38
C GLU A 12 13.30 -21.20 1.30
N ASN A 13 12.86 -21.72 2.45
CA ASN A 13 11.70 -22.59 2.54
C ASN A 13 10.51 -21.75 2.09
N ILE A 14 10.15 -21.82 0.81
CA ILE A 14 8.98 -21.15 0.24
C ILE A 14 7.76 -21.93 0.73
N SER A 15 7.52 -21.87 2.03
CA SER A 15 6.35 -22.46 2.66
C SER A 15 5.12 -21.82 2.04
N PHE A 16 4.07 -22.62 1.78
CA PHE A 16 2.76 -22.18 1.29
C PHE A 16 2.29 -20.86 1.93
N LEU A 17 2.58 -20.69 3.22
CA LEU A 17 2.33 -19.49 4.02
C LEU A 17 2.99 -18.22 3.45
N ASN A 18 4.24 -18.30 3.01
CA ASN A 18 5.00 -17.17 2.46
C ASN A 18 4.44 -16.74 1.09
N ASN A 19 3.90 -17.69 0.32
CA ASN A 19 3.23 -17.41 -0.95
C ASN A 19 1.81 -16.83 -0.73
N LEU A 20 1.12 -17.29 0.32
CA LEU A 20 -0.16 -16.75 0.77
C LEU A 20 -0.05 -15.28 1.20
N ILE A 21 0.95 -14.93 2.01
CA ILE A 21 1.15 -13.55 2.50
C ILE A 21 1.38 -12.57 1.36
N ARG A 22 1.94 -13.01 0.23
CA ARG A 22 2.09 -12.20 -1.00
C ARG A 22 0.75 -11.92 -1.70
N HIS A 23 -0.34 -12.52 -1.30
CA HIS A 23 -1.67 -12.24 -1.85
C HIS A 23 -2.57 -11.52 -0.83
N VAL A 24 -2.03 -11.17 0.33
CA VAL A 24 -2.78 -10.49 1.39
C VAL A 24 -2.43 -9.01 1.45
N SER A 25 -3.46 -8.18 1.55
CA SER A 25 -3.35 -6.75 1.82
C SER A 25 -4.29 -6.38 2.94
N PHE A 26 -3.83 -5.57 3.89
CA PHE A 26 -4.66 -5.07 4.98
C PHE A 26 -4.83 -3.56 4.83
N GLY A 27 -6.01 -3.07 5.17
CA GLY A 27 -6.30 -1.64 5.17
C GLY A 27 -7.38 -1.31 6.18
N ALA A 28 -7.30 -0.11 6.72
CA ALA A 28 -8.27 0.44 7.65
C ALA A 28 -8.73 1.81 7.14
N GLU A 29 -10.04 2.04 7.22
CA GLU A 29 -10.65 3.33 6.95
C GLU A 29 -11.25 3.87 8.24
N LEU A 30 -10.85 5.09 8.62
CA LEU A 30 -11.41 5.84 9.73
C LEU A 30 -12.37 6.90 9.20
N PHE A 31 -13.44 7.14 9.96
CA PHE A 31 -14.43 8.19 9.68
C PHE A 31 -15.15 8.07 8.32
N LYS A 32 -15.45 6.84 7.89
CA LYS A 32 -16.11 6.56 6.59
C LYS A 32 -17.38 7.36 6.32
N ASN A 33 -18.19 7.61 7.36
CA ASN A 33 -19.48 8.32 7.25
C ASN A 33 -19.41 9.82 7.56
N LYS A 34 -18.21 10.37 7.81
CA LYS A 34 -18.03 11.80 8.10
C LYS A 34 -17.63 12.54 6.82
N ALA A 35 -17.61 13.87 6.89
CA ALA A 35 -17.14 14.73 5.81
C ALA A 35 -15.65 14.50 5.47
N ILE A 36 -14.87 13.99 6.44
CA ILE A 36 -13.46 13.64 6.26
C ILE A 36 -13.31 12.13 6.46
N ASN A 37 -12.60 11.48 5.55
CA ASN A 37 -12.23 10.06 5.62
C ASN A 37 -10.71 9.95 5.62
N LEU A 38 -10.17 9.12 6.52
CA LEU A 38 -8.74 8.79 6.54
C LEU A 38 -8.58 7.30 6.24
N ARG A 39 -7.66 6.97 5.34
CA ARG A 39 -7.37 5.62 4.89
C ARG A 39 -5.91 5.32 5.12
N MET A 40 -5.64 4.13 5.62
CA MET A 40 -4.29 3.58 5.71
C MET A 40 -4.33 2.12 5.25
N GLY A 41 -3.26 1.69 4.58
CA GLY A 41 -3.18 0.34 4.05
C GLY A 41 -1.73 -0.11 3.94
N TYR A 42 -1.56 -1.42 4.03
CA TYR A 42 -0.30 -2.10 3.82
C TYR A 42 -0.49 -3.32 2.91
N ASN A 43 0.26 -3.33 1.82
CA ASN A 43 0.27 -4.42 0.86
C ASN A 43 1.52 -5.28 1.08
N PHE A 44 1.32 -6.50 1.60
CA PHE A 44 2.41 -7.40 1.99
C PHE A 44 3.17 -7.95 0.78
N ARG A 45 2.50 -8.12 -0.37
CA ARG A 45 3.16 -8.46 -1.64
C ARG A 45 4.21 -7.44 -2.01
N ARG A 46 3.81 -6.18 -2.03
CA ARG A 46 4.69 -5.05 -2.36
C ARG A 46 5.79 -4.90 -1.31
N GLY A 47 5.47 -5.13 -0.05
CA GLY A 47 6.46 -5.16 1.03
C GLY A 47 7.54 -6.22 0.86
N LYS A 48 7.23 -7.37 0.24
CA LYS A 48 8.20 -8.45 -0.04
C LYS A 48 8.97 -8.23 -1.34
N GLU A 49 8.32 -7.74 -2.39
CA GLU A 49 8.97 -7.43 -3.69
C GLU A 49 9.97 -6.28 -3.57
N LEU A 50 9.74 -5.33 -2.67
CA LEU A 50 10.58 -4.14 -2.50
C LEU A 50 11.64 -4.29 -1.40
N GLN A 51 11.68 -5.41 -0.68
CA GLN A 51 12.76 -5.70 0.27
C GLN A 51 14.08 -5.92 -0.48
N LEU A 52 14.84 -4.83 -0.69
CA LEU A 52 16.24 -4.93 -1.07
C LEU A 52 16.99 -5.75 -0.01
N GLN A 53 17.96 -6.57 -0.45
CA GLN A 53 18.66 -7.53 0.41
C GLN A 53 19.28 -6.95 1.69
N ASN A 54 19.47 -5.63 1.78
CA ASN A 54 20.14 -4.97 2.92
C ASN A 54 19.43 -3.72 3.49
N VAL A 55 18.20 -3.38 3.08
CA VAL A 55 17.51 -2.17 3.58
C VAL A 55 16.04 -2.44 3.88
N ARG A 56 15.62 -2.10 5.12
CA ARG A 56 14.23 -2.21 5.57
C ARG A 56 13.34 -1.29 4.71
N SER A 57 12.76 -1.88 3.68
CA SER A 57 12.00 -1.15 2.68
C SER A 57 10.54 -1.15 3.12
N PHE A 58 10.04 0.00 3.59
CA PHE A 58 8.61 0.23 3.88
C PHE A 58 7.76 0.29 2.60
N GLY A 59 8.10 -0.53 1.61
CA GLY A 59 7.38 -0.66 0.36
C GLY A 59 6.00 -1.24 0.63
N GLY A 60 4.97 -0.69 0.00
CA GLY A 60 3.60 -1.17 0.16
C GLY A 60 2.78 -0.47 1.25
N LEU A 61 3.33 0.50 2.00
CA LEU A 61 2.51 1.42 2.80
C LEU A 61 1.77 2.40 1.90
N SER A 62 0.50 2.61 2.21
CA SER A 62 -0.37 3.59 1.57
C SER A 62 -1.17 4.35 2.62
N PHE A 63 -1.34 5.64 2.39
CA PHE A 63 -2.14 6.54 3.19
C PHE A 63 -3.05 7.34 2.26
N GLY A 64 -4.23 7.74 2.71
CA GLY A 64 -5.09 8.57 1.91
C GLY A 64 -6.05 9.37 2.77
N ILE A 65 -6.39 10.56 2.30
CA ILE A 65 -7.41 11.41 2.87
C ILE A 65 -8.51 11.61 1.83
N GLY A 66 -9.75 11.72 2.30
CA GLY A 66 -10.90 12.03 1.48
C GLY A 66 -11.71 13.13 2.15
N ILE A 67 -12.14 14.11 1.38
CA ILE A 67 -13.09 15.13 1.84
C ILE A 67 -14.33 15.00 0.97
N LYS A 68 -15.46 14.74 1.61
CA LYS A 68 -16.76 14.56 0.96
C LYS A 68 -17.69 15.71 1.36
N ASN A 69 -18.20 16.40 0.35
CA ASN A 69 -19.32 17.32 0.44
C ASN A 69 -20.54 16.74 -0.29
N LYS A 70 -21.68 17.46 -0.25
CA LYS A 70 -22.92 17.03 -0.92
C LYS A 70 -22.74 16.86 -2.45
N TYR A 71 -21.96 17.74 -3.07
CA TYR A 71 -21.78 17.83 -4.53
C TYR A 71 -20.42 17.32 -5.03
N PHE A 72 -19.38 17.37 -4.19
CA PHE A 72 -18.01 17.05 -4.59
C PHE A 72 -17.34 16.11 -3.57
N LYS A 73 -16.49 15.20 -4.05
CA LYS A 73 -15.58 14.42 -3.21
C LYS A 73 -14.16 14.56 -3.73
N PHE A 74 -13.29 15.06 -2.87
CA PHE A 74 -11.86 15.11 -3.09
C PHE A 74 -11.20 13.89 -2.44
N ASN A 75 -10.30 13.24 -3.16
CA ASN A 75 -9.51 12.14 -2.65
C ASN A 75 -8.04 12.40 -2.97
N TYR A 76 -7.20 12.28 -1.95
CA TYR A 76 -5.76 12.28 -2.09
C TYR A 76 -5.23 10.99 -1.48
N ALA A 77 -4.37 10.29 -2.21
CA ALA A 77 -3.75 9.06 -1.75
C ALA A 77 -2.24 9.10 -2.03
N TYR A 78 -1.46 8.78 -1.02
CA TYR A 78 -0.03 8.57 -1.09
C TYR A 78 0.24 7.07 -0.99
N SER A 79 1.03 6.53 -1.91
CA SER A 79 1.46 5.14 -1.89
C SER A 79 2.94 5.02 -2.18
N LYS A 80 3.67 4.33 -1.29
CA LYS A 80 5.09 4.08 -1.48
C LYS A 80 5.27 2.81 -2.33
N PHE A 81 5.41 3.01 -3.64
CA PHE A 81 5.45 1.95 -4.66
C PHE A 81 6.84 1.38 -4.93
N HIS A 82 7.91 2.15 -4.73
CA HIS A 82 9.29 1.70 -4.90
C HIS A 82 10.23 2.35 -3.86
N SER A 83 11.39 1.74 -3.55
CA SER A 83 12.36 2.34 -2.61
C SER A 83 12.87 3.71 -3.09
N ALA A 84 12.80 3.99 -4.40
CA ALA A 84 13.21 5.25 -5.01
C ALA A 84 12.05 6.11 -5.56
N THR A 85 10.79 5.66 -5.50
CA THR A 85 9.67 6.39 -6.13
C THR A 85 8.37 6.29 -5.34
N ASN A 86 7.80 7.45 -5.05
CA ASN A 86 6.52 7.61 -4.37
C ASN A 86 5.43 7.92 -5.39
N THR A 87 4.25 7.34 -5.24
CA THR A 87 3.08 7.62 -6.08
C THR A 87 2.09 8.46 -5.30
N ASN A 88 1.73 9.62 -5.85
CA ASN A 88 0.66 10.47 -5.35
C ASN A 88 -0.51 10.40 -6.32
N THR A 89 -1.70 10.09 -5.83
CA THR A 89 -2.93 10.04 -6.62
C THR A 89 -3.88 11.10 -6.10
N PHE A 90 -4.36 11.93 -7.01
CA PHE A 90 -5.38 12.94 -6.75
C PHE A 90 -6.62 12.62 -7.56
N GLY A 91 -7.80 12.70 -6.94
CA GLY A 91 -9.07 12.41 -7.58
C GLY A 91 -10.15 13.37 -7.12
N ILE A 92 -10.94 13.85 -8.07
CA ILE A 92 -12.15 14.64 -7.83
C ILE A 92 -13.32 13.83 -8.38
N GLN A 93 -14.37 13.67 -7.58
CA GLN A 93 -15.64 13.12 -8.01
C GLN A 93 -16.71 14.19 -7.86
N ILE A 94 -17.49 14.40 -8.91
CA ILE A 94 -18.60 15.35 -8.96
C ILE A 94 -19.89 14.54 -9.03
N ASP A 95 -20.86 14.91 -8.21
CA ASP A 95 -22.21 14.35 -8.23
C ASP A 95 -23.11 15.32 -9.00
N LEU A 96 -23.54 14.92 -10.20
CA LEU A 96 -24.28 15.77 -11.14
C LEU A 96 -25.80 15.68 -10.95
N ASP A 97 -26.29 14.69 -10.20
CA ASP A 97 -27.73 14.47 -10.00
C ASP A 97 -28.28 15.28 -8.81
N LYS A 98 -27.40 15.92 -8.05
CA LYS A 98 -27.80 16.83 -6.99
C LYS A 98 -27.85 18.23 -7.55
N ASP A 99 -28.99 18.56 -8.14
CA ASP A 99 -29.45 19.94 -8.31
C ASP A 99 -30.17 20.42 -7.02
#